data_AF-A0A7Y0VUA4-F1
#
_entry.id   AF-A0A7Y0VUA4-F1
#
_cell.length_a   1.000
_cell.length_b   1.000
_cell.length_c   1.000
_cell.angle_alpha   90.00
_cell.angle_beta   90.00
_cell.angle_gamma   90.00
#
_symmetry.space_group_name_H-M   'P 1'
#
loop_
_entity.id
_entity.type
_entity.pdbx_description
1 polymer ?
#
loop_
_entity_poly.entity_id
_entity_poly.type
_entity_poly.pdbx_seq_one_letter_code
_entity_poly.pdbx_strand_id
1 'polypeptide(L)'
;MKVDPNLDVQNHPQLNQPASTRFESGPSSLINAPIADDFSEMFSQEVARNATSLSERQLGLRTPPAEQLVQLYEQLGHPAQAKMATIARNVRGQLLLRAGVGKIMQITGNDPARAYVVLKHVALQADAEGRTAEASLARSSLTDLENHYQPQIQAGLNTAMALQAGSDDPQMRQAVRSLYYTSVVTTQSLATLMQSLLGLYGEGDFETGLKLIRRALADDIAAQTSSVDRGQLRTLLLGLNDCSRLSGVLARCKELIGRSLLLYPELHLDPLGLLQRLLGYAANGLTPHEIKHLARDLGGSELSHQLSSLGAFFPELKALPLAWWCDARRREEAVNSYKQVLLEYAMQERGARHTHTWPGLKA
;
A
#
# COMPACT_ATOMS: atom_id res chain seq x y z
N MET A 1 -54.84 61.35 51.27
CA MET A 1 -54.85 61.35 49.79
C MET A 1 -54.46 59.92 49.39
N LYS A 2 -55.39 59.08 48.94
CA LYS A 2 -55.57 58.71 47.52
C LYS A 2 -54.21 58.36 46.84
N VAL A 3 -53.92 57.14 46.35
CA VAL A 3 -54.70 55.88 46.20
C VAL A 3 -53.73 54.68 46.13
N ASP A 4 -53.99 53.58 46.86
CA ASP A 4 -53.49 52.20 46.60
C ASP A 4 -54.42 51.49 45.58
N PRO A 5 -54.11 50.33 44.93
CA PRO A 5 -53.17 49.26 45.29
C PRO A 5 -52.29 48.82 44.07
N ASN A 6 -51.74 47.61 43.85
CA ASN A 6 -51.83 46.20 44.32
C ASN A 6 -50.39 45.60 44.36
N LEU A 7 -50.02 44.56 45.13
CA LEU A 7 -50.40 43.12 45.11
C LEU A 7 -50.08 42.43 43.75
N ASP A 8 -49.37 41.29 43.66
CA ASP A 8 -49.07 40.17 44.58
C ASP A 8 -47.86 39.36 44.00
N VAL A 9 -47.21 38.35 44.60
CA VAL A 9 -47.25 37.68 45.91
C VAL A 9 -45.85 37.08 46.19
N GLN A 10 -45.44 36.92 47.45
CA GLN A 10 -44.27 36.09 47.80
C GLN A 10 -44.66 34.60 47.84
N ASN A 11 -43.86 33.70 47.25
CA ASN A 11 -43.54 32.39 47.86
C ASN A 11 -42.42 31.63 47.10
N HIS A 12 -41.43 31.16 47.86
CA HIS A 12 -40.40 30.19 47.44
C HIS A 12 -40.99 28.74 47.46
N PRO A 13 -40.42 27.75 46.73
CA PRO A 13 -39.18 27.07 47.17
C PRO A 13 -38.18 26.71 46.05
N GLN A 14 -36.97 26.33 46.50
CA GLN A 14 -35.85 25.84 45.68
C GLN A 14 -36.13 24.47 45.05
N LEU A 15 -35.48 24.16 43.91
CA LEU A 15 -34.72 22.92 43.71
C LEU A 15 -33.91 22.92 42.38
N ASN A 16 -32.59 22.73 42.52
CA ASN A 16 -31.62 22.19 41.55
C ASN A 16 -31.78 22.44 40.03
N GLN A 17 -30.88 23.22 39.42
CA GLN A 17 -29.84 22.75 38.47
C GLN A 17 -28.93 23.90 37.95
N PRO A 18 -27.74 23.60 37.37
CA PRO A 18 -26.58 24.51 37.43
C PRO A 18 -26.54 25.60 36.35
N ALA A 19 -25.75 26.64 36.64
CA ALA A 19 -25.61 27.84 35.83
C ALA A 19 -24.87 27.62 34.50
N SER A 20 -25.40 28.21 33.43
CA SER A 20 -24.67 28.44 32.18
C SER A 20 -23.62 29.54 32.39
N THR A 21 -22.34 29.18 32.50
CA THR A 21 -21.23 30.15 32.43
C THR A 21 -20.76 30.33 31.00
N ARG A 22 -21.25 31.42 30.41
CA ARG A 22 -20.73 32.02 29.17
C ARG A 22 -19.27 32.41 29.38
N PHE A 23 -18.33 31.75 28.69
CA PHE A 23 -16.95 32.24 28.57
C PHE A 23 -16.75 32.98 27.26
N GLU A 24 -15.99 34.07 27.35
CA GLU A 24 -15.89 35.10 26.32
C GLU A 24 -14.94 34.69 25.19
N SER A 25 -15.29 35.12 23.98
CA SER A 25 -14.53 34.86 22.76
C SER A 25 -13.28 35.75 22.67
N GLY A 26 -12.12 35.19 22.99
CA GLY A 26 -10.82 35.68 22.52
C GLY A 26 -10.49 35.10 21.13
N PRO A 27 -9.76 35.82 20.26
CA PRO A 27 -9.46 35.35 18.91
C PRO A 27 -8.41 34.24 18.92
N SER A 28 -8.85 32.99 18.78
CA SER A 28 -7.95 31.86 18.49
C SER A 28 -7.25 32.09 17.16
N SER A 29 -5.91 32.20 17.18
CA SER A 29 -5.11 32.29 15.96
C SER A 29 -5.42 31.13 15.01
N LEU A 30 -5.87 31.49 13.80
CA LEU A 30 -6.00 30.56 12.67
C LEU A 30 -4.61 30.06 12.27
N ILE A 31 -4.20 28.91 12.80
CA ILE A 31 -3.03 28.19 12.28
C ILE A 31 -3.47 27.45 11.01
N ASN A 32 -3.34 28.16 9.89
CA ASN A 32 -3.25 27.68 8.50
C ASN A 32 -3.67 26.23 8.23
N ALA A 33 -4.87 26.08 7.64
CA ALA A 33 -5.30 24.85 6.98
C ALA A 33 -5.37 24.92 5.41
N PRO A 34 -4.44 25.56 4.67
CA PRO A 34 -4.51 25.59 3.20
C PRO A 34 -3.94 24.33 2.52
N ILE A 35 -3.12 23.53 3.22
CA ILE A 35 -2.33 22.45 2.60
C ILE A 35 -3.18 21.20 2.29
N ALA A 36 -4.13 20.86 3.16
CA ALA A 36 -4.94 19.65 2.99
C ALA A 36 -5.97 19.79 1.85
N ASP A 37 -6.57 20.97 1.71
CA ASP A 37 -7.56 21.25 0.67
C ASP A 37 -6.91 21.32 -0.72
N ASP A 38 -5.72 21.94 -0.86
CA ASP A 38 -4.94 21.98 -2.11
C ASP A 38 -4.63 20.58 -2.65
N PHE A 39 -4.19 19.65 -1.78
CA PHE A 39 -3.99 18.25 -2.16
C PHE A 39 -5.29 17.52 -2.54
N SER A 40 -6.43 17.90 -1.95
CA SER A 40 -7.75 17.34 -2.28
C SER A 40 -8.26 17.83 -3.64
N GLU A 41 -8.00 19.10 -3.98
CA GLU A 41 -8.29 19.66 -5.30
C GLU A 41 -7.38 19.07 -6.39
N MET A 42 -6.06 18.99 -6.17
CA MET A 42 -5.13 18.32 -7.09
C MET A 42 -5.52 16.85 -7.34
N PHE A 43 -5.91 16.13 -6.28
CA PHE A 43 -6.44 14.76 -6.38
C PHE A 43 -7.71 14.70 -7.25
N SER A 44 -8.66 15.59 -7.00
CA SER A 44 -9.93 15.64 -7.73
C SER A 44 -9.71 15.94 -9.21
N GLN A 45 -8.75 16.81 -9.53
CA GLN A 45 -8.33 17.09 -10.91
C GLN A 45 -7.69 15.88 -11.60
N GLU A 46 -6.81 15.13 -10.93
CA GLU A 46 -6.18 13.94 -11.52
C GLU A 46 -7.22 12.84 -11.80
N VAL A 47 -8.11 12.53 -10.84
CA VAL A 47 -9.18 11.55 -11.07
C VAL A 47 -10.16 12.02 -12.16
N ALA A 48 -10.50 13.31 -12.21
CA ALA A 48 -11.37 13.86 -13.25
C ALA A 48 -10.73 13.78 -14.64
N ARG A 49 -9.46 14.18 -14.80
CA ARG A 49 -8.69 14.01 -16.05
C ARG A 49 -8.70 12.56 -16.53
N ASN A 50 -8.58 11.63 -15.59
CA ASN A 50 -8.52 10.21 -15.89
C ASN A 50 -9.88 9.68 -16.33
N ALA A 51 -10.95 10.01 -15.60
CA ALA A 51 -12.33 9.69 -15.96
C ALA A 51 -12.73 10.24 -17.33
N THR A 52 -12.36 11.49 -17.64
CA THR A 52 -12.58 12.11 -18.96
C THR A 52 -11.81 11.35 -20.04
N SER A 53 -10.52 11.05 -19.84
CA SER A 53 -9.72 10.30 -20.81
C SER A 53 -10.23 8.87 -21.06
N LEU A 54 -10.87 8.25 -20.07
CA LEU A 54 -11.53 6.94 -20.20
C LEU A 54 -12.83 7.07 -20.99
N SER A 55 -13.65 8.08 -20.70
CA SER A 55 -14.94 8.33 -21.38
C SER A 55 -14.77 8.73 -22.85
N GLU A 56 -13.82 9.63 -23.15
CA GLU A 56 -13.52 10.06 -24.52
C GLU A 56 -13.07 8.90 -25.41
N ARG A 57 -12.34 7.93 -24.85
CA ARG A 57 -11.91 6.72 -25.57
C ARG A 57 -13.05 5.72 -25.81
N GLN A 58 -14.08 5.68 -24.96
CA GLN A 58 -15.28 4.85 -25.19
C GLN A 58 -16.18 5.38 -26.31
N LEU A 59 -16.06 6.66 -26.67
CA LEU A 59 -16.84 7.32 -27.73
C LEU A 59 -16.23 7.12 -29.14
N GLY A 60 -14.97 6.72 -29.25
CA GLY A 60 -14.26 6.54 -30.52
C GLY A 60 -14.46 5.16 -31.16
N LEU A 61 -15.47 5.04 -32.04
CA LEU A 61 -15.82 3.84 -32.83
C LEU A 61 -16.22 2.60 -32.01
N ARG A 62 -17.35 1.98 -32.35
CA ARG A 62 -17.81 0.74 -31.69
C ARG A 62 -17.03 -0.48 -32.17
N THR A 63 -15.80 -0.64 -31.66
CA THR A 63 -14.97 -1.83 -31.82
C THR A 63 -15.76 -3.08 -31.41
N PRO A 64 -15.80 -4.16 -32.23
CA PRO A 64 -16.47 -5.40 -31.89
C PRO A 64 -16.01 -5.99 -30.54
N PRO A 65 -16.90 -6.62 -29.74
CA PRO A 65 -16.53 -7.12 -28.41
C PRO A 65 -15.35 -8.10 -28.40
N ALA A 66 -15.18 -8.90 -29.45
CA ALA A 66 -14.05 -9.81 -29.60
C ALA A 66 -12.71 -9.08 -29.82
N GLU A 67 -12.72 -7.98 -30.58
CA GLU A 67 -11.54 -7.14 -30.85
C GLU A 67 -11.14 -6.32 -29.60
N GLN A 68 -12.12 -5.80 -28.85
CA GLN A 68 -11.87 -5.15 -27.56
C GLN A 68 -11.13 -6.09 -26.59
N LEU A 69 -11.47 -7.38 -26.56
CA LEU A 69 -10.78 -8.37 -25.73
C LEU A 69 -9.36 -8.68 -26.23
N VAL A 70 -9.10 -8.64 -27.54
CA VAL A 70 -7.74 -8.72 -28.08
C VAL A 70 -6.93 -7.48 -27.64
N GLN A 71 -7.48 -6.28 -27.76
CA GLN A 71 -6.83 -5.04 -27.31
C GLN A 71 -6.52 -5.07 -25.81
N LEU A 72 -7.47 -5.49 -24.97
CA LEU A 72 -7.27 -5.68 -23.54
C LEU A 72 -6.17 -6.72 -23.26
N TYR A 73 -6.14 -7.84 -23.98
CA TYR A 73 -5.09 -8.84 -23.82
C TYR A 73 -3.68 -8.27 -24.11
N GLU A 74 -3.54 -7.48 -25.18
CA GLU A 74 -2.26 -6.82 -25.51
C GLU A 74 -1.90 -5.70 -24.50
N GLN A 75 -2.88 -4.99 -23.92
CA GLN A 75 -2.68 -4.01 -22.84
C GLN A 75 -2.19 -4.66 -21.54
N LEU A 76 -2.80 -5.79 -21.15
CA LEU A 76 -2.36 -6.60 -20.01
C LEU A 76 -0.96 -7.22 -20.28
N GLY A 77 -0.63 -7.43 -21.57
CA GLY A 77 0.59 -8.10 -22.04
C GLY A 77 0.64 -9.58 -21.62
N HIS A 78 1.55 -10.39 -22.15
CA HIS A 78 1.85 -11.73 -21.62
C HIS A 78 3.37 -11.89 -21.40
N PRO A 79 3.87 -12.36 -20.24
CA PRO A 79 5.31 -12.44 -19.96
C PRO A 79 6.13 -13.25 -20.98
N ALA A 80 5.55 -14.34 -21.47
CA ALA A 80 6.12 -15.17 -22.55
C ALA A 80 5.78 -14.67 -23.98
N GLN A 81 5.30 -13.43 -24.13
CA GLN A 81 4.91 -12.78 -25.40
C GLN A 81 3.94 -13.59 -26.29
N ALA A 82 3.15 -14.49 -25.67
CA ALA A 82 2.21 -15.34 -26.38
C ALA A 82 1.00 -14.53 -26.86
N LYS A 83 0.64 -14.67 -28.13
CA LYS A 83 -0.52 -13.99 -28.74
C LYS A 83 -1.85 -14.58 -28.25
N MET A 84 -2.89 -13.75 -28.15
CA MET A 84 -4.26 -14.12 -27.75
C MET A 84 -4.75 -15.41 -28.42
N ALA A 85 -4.64 -15.53 -29.74
CA ALA A 85 -5.11 -16.71 -30.49
C ALA A 85 -4.43 -18.03 -30.07
N THR A 86 -3.15 -18.00 -29.69
CA THR A 86 -2.42 -19.18 -29.21
C THR A 86 -2.91 -19.59 -27.81
N ILE A 87 -3.05 -18.62 -26.90
CA ILE A 87 -3.51 -18.89 -25.53
C ILE A 87 -4.99 -19.30 -25.53
N ALA A 88 -5.84 -18.69 -26.35
CA ALA A 88 -7.24 -19.10 -26.53
C ALA A 88 -7.36 -20.56 -27.02
N ARG A 89 -6.53 -20.98 -27.98
CA ARG A 89 -6.47 -22.40 -28.43
C ARG A 89 -6.05 -23.34 -27.29
N ASN A 90 -5.05 -22.96 -26.50
CA ASN A 90 -4.61 -23.75 -25.35
C ASN A 90 -5.70 -23.87 -24.28
N VAL A 91 -6.38 -22.76 -23.97
CA VAL A 91 -7.52 -22.71 -23.04
C VAL A 91 -8.65 -23.64 -23.49
N ARG A 92 -9.05 -23.61 -24.77
CA ARG A 92 -10.03 -24.56 -25.33
C ARG A 92 -9.67 -26.01 -25.07
N GLY A 93 -8.42 -26.39 -25.35
CA GLY A 93 -7.91 -27.73 -25.09
C GLY A 93 -8.02 -28.13 -23.62
N GLN A 94 -7.65 -27.23 -22.70
CA GLN A 94 -7.77 -27.49 -21.26
C GLN A 94 -9.22 -27.57 -20.77
N LEU A 95 -10.13 -26.74 -21.31
CA LEU A 95 -11.56 -26.78 -20.99
C LEU A 95 -12.21 -28.10 -21.42
N LEU A 96 -11.87 -28.61 -22.62
CA LEU A 96 -12.34 -29.92 -23.10
C LEU A 96 -11.84 -31.07 -22.21
N LEU A 97 -10.61 -30.95 -21.67
CA LEU A 97 -10.05 -31.85 -20.66
C LEU A 97 -10.60 -31.63 -19.23
N ARG A 98 -11.62 -30.77 -19.06
CA ARG A 98 -12.23 -30.41 -17.77
C ARG A 98 -11.23 -29.88 -16.72
N ALA A 99 -10.18 -29.21 -17.17
CA ALA A 99 -9.20 -28.61 -16.28
C ALA A 99 -9.81 -27.43 -15.49
N GLY A 100 -9.57 -27.38 -14.18
CA GLY A 100 -10.05 -26.31 -13.31
C GLY A 100 -9.30 -24.98 -13.49
N VAL A 101 -9.84 -23.92 -12.87
CA VAL A 101 -9.33 -22.53 -12.95
C VAL A 101 -7.83 -22.40 -12.71
N GLY A 102 -7.25 -23.15 -11.76
CA GLY A 102 -5.80 -23.11 -11.50
C GLY A 102 -4.94 -23.47 -12.72
N LYS A 103 -5.42 -24.36 -13.60
CA LYS A 103 -4.72 -24.70 -14.84
C LYS A 103 -4.87 -23.61 -15.90
N ILE A 104 -6.06 -23.00 -15.98
CA ILE A 104 -6.32 -21.85 -16.86
C ILE A 104 -5.41 -20.68 -16.47
N MET A 105 -5.36 -20.34 -15.18
CA MET A 105 -4.46 -19.34 -14.61
C MET A 105 -3.00 -19.60 -15.02
N GLN A 106 -2.51 -20.84 -14.90
CA GLN A 106 -1.14 -21.19 -15.28
C GLN A 106 -0.84 -20.87 -16.75
N ILE A 107 -1.72 -21.28 -17.68
CA ILE A 107 -1.49 -21.07 -19.12
C ILE A 107 -1.78 -19.64 -19.58
N THR A 108 -2.45 -18.83 -18.76
CA THR A 108 -2.60 -17.38 -18.96
C THR A 108 -1.61 -16.57 -18.11
N GLY A 109 -0.48 -17.16 -17.71
CA GLY A 109 0.63 -16.46 -17.06
C GLY A 109 0.35 -16.01 -15.62
N ASN A 110 -0.43 -16.81 -14.86
CA ASN A 110 -0.81 -16.60 -13.46
C ASN A 110 -1.49 -15.26 -13.18
N ASP A 111 -2.31 -14.79 -14.11
CA ASP A 111 -2.95 -13.47 -14.03
C ASP A 111 -4.48 -13.57 -14.23
N PRO A 112 -5.29 -13.11 -13.24
CA PRO A 112 -6.74 -13.32 -13.26
C PRO A 112 -7.45 -12.44 -14.29
N ALA A 113 -7.00 -11.19 -14.50
CA ALA A 113 -7.57 -10.34 -15.55
C ALA A 113 -7.25 -10.89 -16.95
N ARG A 114 -6.06 -11.45 -17.18
CA ARG A 114 -5.73 -12.13 -18.43
C ARG A 114 -6.52 -13.41 -18.62
N ALA A 115 -6.67 -14.22 -17.57
CA ALA A 115 -7.50 -15.43 -17.58
C ALA A 115 -8.95 -15.10 -17.97
N TYR A 116 -9.51 -14.06 -17.36
CA TYR A 116 -10.85 -13.54 -17.63
C TYR A 116 -11.01 -13.12 -19.10
N VAL A 117 -10.10 -12.28 -19.61
CA VAL A 117 -10.15 -11.76 -20.98
C VAL A 117 -10.05 -12.90 -22.01
N VAL A 118 -9.17 -13.89 -21.79
CA VAL A 118 -9.06 -15.06 -22.67
C VAL A 118 -10.32 -15.93 -22.63
N LEU A 119 -10.83 -16.27 -21.44
CA LEU A 119 -12.03 -17.11 -21.32
C LEU A 119 -13.26 -16.43 -21.95
N LYS A 120 -13.41 -15.11 -21.77
CA LYS A 120 -14.49 -14.32 -22.38
C LYS A 120 -14.38 -14.28 -23.91
N HIS A 121 -13.16 -14.19 -24.44
CA HIS A 121 -12.90 -14.30 -25.89
C HIS A 121 -13.21 -15.71 -26.41
N VAL A 122 -12.83 -16.76 -25.67
CA VAL A 122 -13.14 -18.16 -26.02
C VAL A 122 -14.65 -18.39 -26.06
N ALA A 123 -15.40 -17.92 -25.05
CA ALA A 123 -16.86 -18.03 -25.00
C ALA A 123 -17.54 -17.33 -26.19
N LEU A 124 -17.20 -16.06 -26.44
CA LEU A 124 -17.78 -15.28 -27.55
C LEU A 124 -17.49 -15.91 -28.93
N GLN A 125 -16.27 -16.40 -29.14
CA GLN A 125 -15.93 -17.07 -30.40
C GLN A 125 -16.65 -18.44 -30.52
N ALA A 126 -16.80 -19.19 -29.41
CA ALA A 126 -17.56 -20.43 -29.41
C ALA A 126 -19.06 -20.19 -29.72
N ASP A 127 -19.65 -19.12 -29.18
CA ASP A 127 -21.03 -18.70 -29.51
C ASP A 127 -21.17 -18.35 -31.00
N ALA A 128 -20.26 -17.52 -31.54
CA ALA A 128 -20.26 -17.11 -32.95
C ALA A 128 -20.09 -18.30 -33.91
N GLU A 129 -19.39 -19.36 -33.49
CA GLU A 129 -19.17 -20.59 -34.25
C GLU A 129 -20.19 -21.70 -33.91
N GLY A 130 -21.24 -21.41 -33.12
CA GLY A 130 -22.30 -22.36 -32.76
C GLY A 130 -21.87 -23.50 -31.81
N ARG A 131 -20.66 -23.44 -31.24
CA ARG A 131 -20.11 -24.46 -30.33
C ARG A 131 -20.62 -24.30 -28.89
N THR A 132 -21.92 -24.52 -28.70
CA THR A 132 -22.64 -24.34 -27.42
C THR A 132 -21.98 -25.05 -26.22
N ALA A 133 -21.45 -26.26 -26.39
CA ALA A 133 -20.75 -27.00 -25.34
C ALA A 133 -19.44 -26.32 -24.89
N GLU A 134 -18.66 -25.78 -25.84
CA GLU A 134 -17.42 -25.04 -25.53
C GLU A 134 -17.73 -23.69 -24.86
N ALA A 135 -18.75 -22.98 -25.36
CA ALA A 135 -19.21 -21.74 -24.74
C ALA A 135 -19.68 -21.96 -23.29
N SER A 136 -20.40 -23.07 -23.03
CA SER A 136 -20.82 -23.46 -21.67
C SER A 136 -19.63 -23.74 -20.74
N LEU A 137 -18.63 -24.50 -21.20
CA LEU A 137 -17.39 -24.74 -20.45
C LEU A 137 -16.66 -23.44 -20.11
N ALA A 138 -16.47 -22.56 -21.09
CA ALA A 138 -15.79 -21.28 -20.91
C ALA A 138 -16.54 -20.37 -19.91
N ARG A 139 -17.88 -20.34 -19.96
CA ARG A 139 -18.71 -19.59 -19.00
C ARG A 139 -18.63 -20.17 -17.58
N SER A 140 -18.65 -21.50 -17.43
CA SER A 140 -18.48 -22.14 -16.12
C SER A 140 -17.14 -21.75 -15.48
N SER A 141 -16.04 -21.83 -16.24
CA SER A 141 -14.72 -21.42 -15.74
C SER A 141 -14.57 -19.90 -15.55
N LEU A 142 -15.36 -19.07 -16.25
CA LEU A 142 -15.47 -17.63 -15.94
C LEU A 142 -16.10 -17.43 -14.56
N THR A 143 -17.25 -18.04 -14.30
CA THR A 143 -17.91 -17.94 -13.00
C THR A 143 -17.02 -18.45 -11.86
N ASP A 144 -16.34 -19.57 -12.04
CA ASP A 144 -15.37 -20.07 -11.06
C ASP A 144 -14.20 -19.09 -10.84
N LEU A 145 -13.69 -18.43 -11.89
CA LEU A 145 -12.61 -17.44 -11.80
C LEU A 145 -13.09 -16.15 -11.11
N GLU A 146 -14.25 -15.62 -11.48
CA GLU A 146 -14.88 -14.44 -10.88
C GLU A 146 -15.11 -14.67 -9.37
N ASN A 147 -15.67 -15.83 -8.98
CA ASN A 147 -15.91 -16.20 -7.58
C ASN A 147 -14.65 -16.15 -6.69
N HIS A 148 -13.45 -16.40 -7.25
CA HIS A 148 -12.19 -16.41 -6.51
C HIS A 148 -11.38 -15.10 -6.65
N TYR A 149 -11.55 -14.36 -7.75
CA TYR A 149 -10.62 -13.28 -8.13
C TYR A 149 -11.29 -11.99 -8.62
N GLN A 150 -12.61 -11.78 -8.42
CA GLN A 150 -13.33 -10.60 -8.92
C GLN A 150 -12.61 -9.26 -8.66
N PRO A 151 -12.09 -8.96 -7.45
CA PRO A 151 -11.37 -7.71 -7.20
C PRO A 151 -10.09 -7.57 -8.05
N GLN A 152 -9.31 -8.64 -8.21
CA GLN A 152 -8.08 -8.65 -9.01
C GLN A 152 -8.37 -8.60 -10.51
N ILE A 153 -9.45 -9.24 -10.98
CA ILE A 153 -9.92 -9.10 -12.37
C ILE A 153 -10.23 -7.62 -12.65
N GLN A 154 -11.05 -7.00 -11.79
CA GLN A 154 -11.46 -5.59 -11.96
C GLN A 154 -10.26 -4.64 -11.89
N ALA A 155 -9.36 -4.80 -10.92
CA ALA A 155 -8.11 -4.04 -10.84
C ALA A 155 -7.27 -4.18 -12.11
N GLY A 156 -7.13 -5.40 -12.63
CA GLY A 156 -6.31 -5.65 -13.81
C GLY A 156 -6.90 -5.00 -15.07
N LEU A 157 -8.23 -5.03 -15.22
CA LEU A 157 -8.93 -4.35 -16.32
C LEU A 157 -8.83 -2.82 -16.20
N ASN A 158 -9.04 -2.26 -15.00
CA ASN A 158 -9.01 -0.82 -14.77
C ASN A 158 -7.61 -0.21 -14.97
N THR A 159 -6.56 -0.95 -14.60
CA THR A 159 -5.16 -0.48 -14.66
C THR A 159 -4.43 -0.83 -15.95
N ALA A 160 -4.96 -1.72 -16.80
CA ALA A 160 -4.28 -2.24 -18.00
C ALA A 160 -3.67 -1.15 -18.89
N MET A 161 -4.42 -0.08 -19.14
CA MET A 161 -4.01 1.02 -20.01
C MET A 161 -2.93 1.91 -19.37
N ALA A 162 -3.04 2.20 -18.07
CA ALA A 162 -2.01 2.92 -17.32
C ALA A 162 -0.68 2.15 -17.35
N LEU A 163 -0.73 0.84 -17.09
CA LEU A 163 0.45 -0.01 -17.08
C LEU A 163 1.06 -0.18 -18.47
N GLN A 164 0.26 -0.22 -19.54
CA GLN A 164 0.75 -0.15 -20.91
C GLN A 164 1.48 1.17 -21.21
N ALA A 165 0.88 2.31 -20.86
CA ALA A 165 1.50 3.62 -21.07
C ALA A 165 2.79 3.83 -20.25
N GLY A 166 2.96 3.09 -19.14
CA GLY A 166 4.15 3.15 -18.29
C GLY A 166 5.29 2.21 -18.69
N SER A 167 5.04 1.15 -19.47
CA SER A 167 6.08 0.23 -19.95
C SER A 167 5.59 -0.66 -21.09
N ASP A 168 6.36 -0.70 -22.18
CA ASP A 168 6.11 -1.65 -23.27
C ASP A 168 6.37 -3.12 -22.86
N ASP A 169 7.25 -3.36 -21.88
CA ASP A 169 7.64 -4.71 -21.47
C ASP A 169 6.48 -5.47 -20.79
N PRO A 170 6.00 -6.61 -21.36
CA PRO A 170 4.98 -7.43 -20.74
C PRO A 170 5.37 -8.04 -19.39
N GLN A 171 6.66 -8.23 -19.11
CA GLN A 171 7.13 -8.78 -17.83
C GLN A 171 7.02 -7.74 -16.73
N MET A 172 7.52 -6.53 -16.97
CA MET A 172 7.36 -5.39 -16.05
C MET A 172 5.88 -5.08 -15.79
N ARG A 173 5.04 -5.07 -16.83
CA ARG A 173 3.58 -4.90 -16.69
C ARG A 173 2.93 -5.98 -15.83
N GLN A 174 3.39 -7.23 -15.93
CA GLN A 174 2.93 -8.30 -15.02
C GLN A 174 3.41 -8.04 -13.59
N ALA A 175 4.68 -7.69 -13.38
CA ALA A 175 5.27 -7.48 -12.05
C ALA A 175 4.56 -6.35 -11.29
N VAL A 176 4.38 -5.18 -11.93
CA VAL A 176 3.66 -4.04 -11.33
C VAL A 176 2.20 -4.39 -11.02
N ARG A 177 1.54 -5.18 -11.87
CA ARG A 177 0.14 -5.58 -11.69
C ARG A 177 -0.05 -6.64 -10.60
N SER A 178 0.84 -7.62 -10.51
CA SER A 178 0.88 -8.58 -9.40
C SER A 178 1.13 -7.87 -8.06
N LEU A 179 2.04 -6.89 -8.04
CA LEU A 179 2.29 -6.03 -6.89
C LEU A 179 1.05 -5.23 -6.49
N TYR A 180 0.30 -4.67 -7.46
CA TYR A 180 -0.97 -3.98 -7.23
C TYR A 180 -2.02 -4.92 -6.63
N TYR A 181 -2.17 -6.15 -7.14
CA TYR A 181 -3.09 -7.14 -6.58
C TYR A 181 -2.77 -7.49 -5.13
N THR A 182 -1.49 -7.70 -4.80
CA THR A 182 -1.08 -7.97 -3.42
C THR A 182 -1.31 -6.75 -2.53
N SER A 183 -0.78 -5.59 -2.92
CA SER A 183 -0.63 -4.43 -2.03
C SER A 183 -1.86 -3.53 -1.94
N VAL A 184 -2.58 -3.36 -3.04
CA VAL A 184 -3.77 -2.50 -3.13
C VAL A 184 -5.04 -3.31 -2.95
N VAL A 185 -5.17 -4.45 -3.65
CA VAL A 185 -6.43 -5.22 -3.64
C VAL A 185 -6.54 -6.12 -2.40
N THR A 186 -5.46 -6.82 -2.04
CA THR A 186 -5.49 -7.85 -0.98
C THR A 186 -5.11 -7.31 0.40
N THR A 187 -3.99 -6.60 0.54
CA THR A 187 -3.52 -6.12 1.85
C THR A 187 -3.86 -4.66 2.17
N GLN A 188 -4.23 -3.86 1.17
CA GLN A 188 -4.57 -2.44 1.30
C GLN A 188 -3.54 -1.63 2.10
N SER A 189 -2.25 -1.91 1.87
CA SER A 189 -1.14 -1.43 2.69
C SER A 189 -0.20 -0.54 1.88
N LEU A 190 -0.11 0.73 2.27
CA LEU A 190 0.80 1.70 1.66
C LEU A 190 2.28 1.29 1.86
N ALA A 191 2.64 0.79 3.04
CA ALA A 191 4.00 0.30 3.29
C ALA A 191 4.36 -0.92 2.45
N THR A 192 3.44 -1.88 2.28
CA THR A 192 3.64 -3.04 1.39
C THR A 192 3.79 -2.57 -0.06
N LEU A 193 2.94 -1.65 -0.50
CA LEU A 193 3.00 -1.03 -1.84
C LEU A 193 4.35 -0.36 -2.09
N MET A 194 4.81 0.51 -1.18
CA MET A 194 6.12 1.16 -1.26
C MET A 194 7.28 0.17 -1.23
N GLN A 195 7.25 -0.81 -0.31
CA GLN A 195 8.32 -1.79 -0.13
C GLN A 195 8.50 -2.64 -1.40
N SER A 196 7.40 -3.17 -1.95
CA SER A 196 7.44 -3.96 -3.18
C SER A 196 7.84 -3.11 -4.39
N LEU A 197 7.43 -1.84 -4.45
CA LEU A 197 7.76 -0.95 -5.56
C LEU A 197 9.25 -0.57 -5.54
N LEU A 198 9.80 -0.32 -4.35
CA LEU A 198 11.22 -0.08 -4.11
C LEU A 198 12.07 -1.32 -4.40
N GLY A 199 11.52 -2.53 -4.17
CA GLY A 199 12.15 -3.79 -4.58
C GLY A 199 12.14 -4.03 -6.09
N LEU A 200 11.12 -3.53 -6.80
CA LEU A 200 10.97 -3.71 -8.25
C LEU A 200 11.75 -2.68 -9.08
N TYR A 201 11.80 -1.42 -8.64
CA TYR A 201 12.43 -0.31 -9.36
C TYR A 201 13.80 0.13 -8.77
N GLY A 202 14.18 -0.36 -7.60
CA GLY A 202 15.37 0.12 -6.88
C GLY A 202 15.25 1.59 -6.46
N GLU A 203 16.37 2.22 -6.08
CA GLU A 203 16.39 3.66 -5.75
C GLU A 203 16.20 4.55 -7.00
N GLY A 204 16.87 4.21 -8.11
CA GLY A 204 16.98 5.08 -9.28
C GLY A 204 15.64 5.34 -9.99
N ASP A 205 14.84 4.30 -10.19
CA ASP A 205 13.58 4.40 -10.92
C ASP A 205 12.33 4.41 -10.01
N PHE A 206 12.51 4.53 -8.68
CA PHE A 206 11.39 4.51 -7.72
C PHE A 206 10.33 5.56 -8.02
N GLU A 207 10.74 6.78 -8.40
CA GLU A 207 9.81 7.86 -8.72
C GLU A 207 8.98 7.56 -9.99
N THR A 208 9.57 6.87 -10.97
CA THR A 208 8.89 6.39 -12.18
C THR A 208 7.82 5.36 -11.82
N GLY A 209 8.18 4.37 -10.99
CA GLY A 209 7.22 3.40 -10.45
C GLY A 209 6.10 4.05 -9.63
N LEU A 210 6.44 5.07 -8.83
CA LEU A 210 5.47 5.80 -7.99
C LEU A 210 4.45 6.56 -8.85
N LYS A 211 4.92 7.25 -9.90
CA LYS A 211 4.03 7.91 -10.89
C LYS A 211 3.10 6.91 -11.57
N LEU A 212 3.62 5.75 -11.94
CA LEU A 212 2.82 4.69 -12.58
C LEU A 212 1.73 4.12 -11.65
N ILE A 213 2.07 3.82 -10.40
CA ILE A 213 1.11 3.33 -9.40
C ILE A 213 0.05 4.38 -9.06
N ARG A 214 0.43 5.67 -8.94
CA ARG A 214 -0.53 6.76 -8.75
C ARG A 214 -1.53 6.86 -9.90
N ARG A 215 -1.04 6.74 -11.14
CA ARG A 215 -1.90 6.72 -12.34
C ARG A 215 -2.85 5.53 -12.33
N ALA A 216 -2.35 4.34 -12.02
CA ALA A 216 -3.15 3.11 -11.93
C ALA A 216 -4.26 3.22 -10.86
N LEU A 217 -3.94 3.74 -9.66
CA LEU A 217 -4.93 4.00 -8.61
C LEU A 217 -6.00 5.01 -9.05
N ALA A 218 -5.59 6.11 -9.70
CA ALA A 218 -6.54 7.11 -10.18
C ALA A 218 -7.47 6.58 -11.28
N ASP A 219 -6.96 5.73 -12.18
CA ASP A 219 -7.77 5.05 -13.21
C ASP A 219 -8.74 4.01 -12.57
N ASP A 220 -8.34 3.30 -11.51
CA ASP A 220 -9.19 2.36 -10.75
C ASP A 220 -10.28 3.05 -9.91
N ILE A 221 -9.98 4.24 -9.35
CA ILE A 221 -10.98 5.10 -8.69
C ILE A 221 -11.99 5.66 -9.71
N ALA A 222 -11.51 6.06 -10.89
CA ALA A 222 -12.32 6.64 -11.97
C ALA A 222 -13.21 5.61 -12.68
N ALA A 223 -12.80 4.33 -12.71
CA ALA A 223 -13.53 3.27 -13.39
C ALA A 223 -14.96 3.09 -12.86
N GLN A 224 -15.89 2.75 -13.77
CA GLN A 224 -17.32 2.55 -13.47
C GLN A 224 -17.57 1.59 -12.30
N THR A 225 -16.73 0.55 -12.18
CA THR A 225 -16.64 -0.37 -11.05
C THR A 225 -15.18 -0.39 -10.61
N SER A 226 -14.90 0.10 -9.39
CA SER A 226 -13.56 0.04 -8.80
C SER A 226 -13.25 -1.38 -8.29
N SER A 227 -11.97 -1.73 -8.17
CA SER A 227 -11.54 -3.05 -7.71
C SER A 227 -11.91 -3.36 -6.26
N VAL A 228 -11.85 -2.35 -5.40
CA VAL A 228 -12.23 -2.37 -3.98
C VAL A 228 -12.99 -1.08 -3.63
N ASP A 229 -13.22 -0.79 -2.35
CA ASP A 229 -13.87 0.46 -1.93
C ASP A 229 -13.10 1.70 -2.39
N ARG A 230 -13.84 2.69 -2.91
CA ARG A 230 -13.26 3.95 -3.42
C ARG A 230 -12.67 4.82 -2.30
N GLY A 231 -13.15 4.71 -1.07
CA GLY A 231 -12.53 5.36 0.09
C GLY A 231 -11.15 4.79 0.39
N GLN A 232 -11.02 3.47 0.42
CA GLN A 232 -9.74 2.78 0.62
C GLN A 232 -8.70 3.14 -0.48
N LEU A 233 -9.11 3.12 -1.76
CA LEU A 233 -8.24 3.53 -2.87
C LEU A 233 -7.77 5.00 -2.75
N ARG A 234 -8.67 5.91 -2.32
CA ARG A 234 -8.33 7.32 -2.07
C ARG A 234 -7.32 7.48 -0.93
N THR A 235 -7.49 6.77 0.18
CA THR A 235 -6.55 6.78 1.31
C THR A 235 -5.16 6.34 0.87
N LEU A 236 -5.05 5.28 0.07
CA LEU A 236 -3.77 4.83 -0.50
C LEU A 236 -3.16 5.89 -1.41
N LEU A 237 -3.93 6.47 -2.34
CA LEU A 237 -3.44 7.49 -3.27
C LEU A 237 -3.00 8.78 -2.56
N LEU A 238 -3.71 9.22 -1.51
CA LEU A 238 -3.31 10.34 -0.67
C LEU A 238 -1.99 10.02 0.06
N GLY A 239 -1.86 8.81 0.63
CA GLY A 239 -0.62 8.34 1.24
C GLY A 239 0.58 8.32 0.28
N LEU A 240 0.34 8.10 -1.02
CA LEU A 240 1.39 8.16 -2.05
C LEU A 240 1.89 9.59 -2.36
N ASN A 241 1.19 10.66 -1.92
CA ASN A 241 1.77 12.02 -1.97
C ASN A 241 2.91 12.17 -0.95
N ASP A 242 2.78 11.58 0.23
CA ASP A 242 3.80 11.59 1.28
C ASP A 242 5.03 10.72 0.95
N CYS A 243 4.99 9.91 -0.12
CA CYS A 243 6.15 9.12 -0.58
C CYS A 243 7.35 9.97 -1.02
N SER A 244 7.17 11.27 -1.28
CA SER A 244 8.29 12.21 -1.43
C SER A 244 9.23 12.22 -0.22
N ARG A 245 8.74 11.88 0.98
CA ARG A 245 9.53 11.74 2.21
C ARG A 245 10.42 10.49 2.21
N LEU A 246 10.17 9.51 1.33
CA LEU A 246 10.91 8.24 1.27
C LEU A 246 12.37 8.44 0.89
N SER A 247 12.68 9.34 -0.05
CA SER A 247 14.05 9.76 -0.36
C SER A 247 14.74 10.39 0.85
N GLY A 248 13.98 11.12 1.68
CA GLY A 248 14.47 11.69 2.95
C GLY A 248 14.74 10.62 4.02
N VAL A 249 13.92 9.57 4.12
CA VAL A 249 14.20 8.42 5.00
C VAL A 249 15.43 7.65 4.48
N LEU A 250 15.54 7.43 3.17
CA LEU A 250 16.70 6.78 2.56
C LEU A 250 18.01 7.52 2.84
N ALA A 251 18.00 8.85 2.74
CA ALA A 251 19.16 9.69 3.09
C ALA A 251 19.58 9.50 4.56
N ARG A 252 18.63 9.37 5.49
CA ARG A 252 18.92 9.13 6.91
C ARG A 252 19.35 7.67 7.19
N CYS A 253 18.84 6.69 6.45
CA CYS A 253 19.41 5.33 6.43
C CYS A 253 20.87 5.34 5.98
N LYS A 254 21.20 6.07 4.90
CA LYS A 254 22.58 6.23 4.39
C LYS A 254 23.48 6.90 5.42
N GLU A 255 23.02 7.96 6.07
CA GLU A 255 23.77 8.65 7.13
C GLU A 255 24.02 7.75 8.35
N LEU A 256 22.99 7.04 8.82
CA LEU A 256 23.10 6.13 9.96
C LEU A 256 24.09 5.00 9.68
N ILE A 257 23.99 4.38 8.50
CA ILE A 257 24.93 3.33 8.07
C ILE A 257 26.34 3.90 7.95
N GLY A 258 26.52 5.08 7.35
CA GLY A 258 27.83 5.73 7.26
C GLY A 258 28.48 5.96 8.64
N ARG A 259 27.69 6.40 9.63
CA ARG A 259 28.15 6.53 11.03
C ARG A 259 28.52 5.19 11.66
N SER A 260 27.74 4.13 11.44
CA SER A 260 28.08 2.77 11.90
C SER A 260 29.36 2.24 11.24
N LEU A 261 29.54 2.44 9.93
CA LEU A 261 30.72 1.97 9.18
C LEU A 261 32.03 2.66 9.61
N LEU A 262 31.97 3.94 10.02
CA LEU A 262 33.12 4.65 10.59
C LEU A 262 33.61 4.04 11.91
N LEU A 263 32.71 3.43 12.68
CA LEU A 263 33.03 2.76 13.93
C LEU A 263 33.35 1.26 13.71
N TYR A 264 32.67 0.63 12.75
CA TYR A 264 32.66 -0.82 12.52
C TYR A 264 32.80 -1.13 11.00
N PRO A 265 34.01 -1.06 10.42
CA PRO A 265 34.22 -1.20 8.97
C PRO A 265 33.85 -2.58 8.38
N GLU A 266 33.81 -3.62 9.21
CA GLU A 266 33.47 -5.00 8.84
C GLU A 266 31.96 -5.20 8.58
N LEU A 267 31.11 -4.20 8.83
CA LEU A 267 29.67 -4.30 8.59
C LEU A 267 29.34 -4.17 7.09
N HIS A 268 28.47 -5.04 6.58
CA HIS A 268 27.92 -4.95 5.23
C HIS A 268 26.44 -4.59 5.31
N LEU A 269 26.17 -3.28 5.27
CA LEU A 269 24.83 -2.71 5.41
C LEU A 269 24.37 -2.04 4.12
N ASP A 270 23.23 -2.48 3.60
CA ASP A 270 22.55 -1.85 2.47
C ASP A 270 21.51 -0.81 2.95
N PRO A 271 21.64 0.48 2.60
CA PRO A 271 20.65 1.50 2.91
C PRO A 271 19.27 1.25 2.30
N LEU A 272 19.21 0.61 1.12
CA LEU A 272 17.94 0.30 0.45
C LEU A 272 17.21 -0.82 1.19
N GLY A 273 17.90 -1.91 1.52
CA GLY A 273 17.43 -2.99 2.37
C GLY A 273 17.00 -2.52 3.76
N LEU A 274 17.73 -1.58 4.38
CA LEU A 274 17.32 -0.99 5.67
C LEU A 274 15.99 -0.22 5.57
N LEU A 275 15.78 0.53 4.48
CA LEU A 275 14.52 1.20 4.20
C LEU A 275 13.38 0.21 3.87
N GLN A 276 13.64 -0.81 3.06
CA GLN A 276 12.66 -1.88 2.82
C GLN A 276 12.25 -2.57 4.12
N ARG A 277 13.18 -2.75 5.06
CA ARG A 277 12.92 -3.32 6.39
C ARG A 277 12.09 -2.38 7.28
N LEU A 278 12.36 -1.08 7.28
CA LEU A 278 11.53 -0.06 7.94
C LEU A 278 10.08 -0.08 7.42
N LEU A 279 9.88 -0.21 6.11
CA LEU A 279 8.57 -0.37 5.51
C LEU A 279 7.92 -1.71 5.91
N GLY A 280 8.68 -2.80 5.92
CA GLY A 280 8.23 -4.10 6.42
C GLY A 280 7.73 -4.05 7.86
N TYR A 281 8.40 -3.29 8.74
CA TYR A 281 7.97 -3.06 10.12
C TYR A 281 6.69 -2.23 10.21
N ALA A 282 6.53 -1.22 9.36
CA ALA A 282 5.32 -0.40 9.33
C ALA A 282 4.08 -1.20 8.84
N ALA A 283 4.28 -2.13 7.89
CA ALA A 283 3.24 -3.03 7.40
C ALA A 283 2.86 -4.15 8.39
N ASN A 284 3.86 -4.83 8.97
CA ASN A 284 3.64 -6.08 9.70
C ASN A 284 3.71 -5.94 11.23
N GLY A 285 4.21 -4.81 11.74
CA GLY A 285 4.61 -4.64 13.13
C GLY A 285 6.10 -4.94 13.33
N LEU A 286 6.58 -4.76 14.58
CA LEU A 286 7.98 -4.94 14.95
C LEU A 286 8.08 -5.71 16.27
N THR A 287 8.67 -6.90 16.22
CA THR A 287 8.80 -7.80 17.37
C THR A 287 10.14 -7.62 18.12
N PRO A 288 10.23 -8.02 19.41
CA PRO A 288 11.50 -8.03 20.14
C PRO A 288 12.60 -8.84 19.44
N HIS A 289 12.24 -9.92 18.75
CA HIS A 289 13.20 -10.74 18.01
C HIS A 289 13.81 -9.98 16.82
N GLU A 290 12.98 -9.28 16.04
CA GLU A 290 13.44 -8.46 14.91
C GLU A 290 14.27 -7.26 15.37
N ILE A 291 13.94 -6.64 16.51
CA ILE A 291 14.75 -5.56 17.10
C ILE A 291 16.14 -6.10 17.50
N LYS A 292 16.21 -7.27 18.15
CA LYS A 292 17.49 -7.91 18.50
C LYS A 292 18.29 -8.36 17.27
N HIS A 293 17.62 -8.75 16.18
CA HIS A 293 18.28 -9.02 14.90
C HIS A 293 18.86 -7.74 14.29
N LEU A 294 18.05 -6.67 14.19
CA LEU A 294 18.47 -5.36 13.70
C LEU A 294 19.66 -4.81 14.50
N ALA A 295 19.69 -5.03 15.81
CA ALA A 295 20.79 -4.63 16.69
C ALA A 295 22.13 -5.24 16.22
N ARG A 296 22.14 -6.55 15.94
CA ARG A 296 23.32 -7.29 15.46
C ARG A 296 23.74 -6.84 14.07
N ASP A 297 22.77 -6.58 13.19
CA ASP A 297 23.08 -6.12 11.83
C ASP A 297 23.74 -4.73 11.84
N LEU A 298 23.22 -3.81 12.67
CA LEU A 298 23.71 -2.43 12.75
C LEU A 298 24.98 -2.24 13.61
N GLY A 299 25.26 -3.17 14.53
CA GLY A 299 26.33 -3.04 15.54
C GLY A 299 27.26 -4.24 15.73
N GLY A 300 27.09 -5.32 14.97
CA GLY A 300 27.94 -6.52 15.05
C GLY A 300 27.75 -7.36 16.33
N SER A 301 28.80 -8.03 16.79
CA SER A 301 28.77 -8.93 17.96
C SER A 301 28.67 -8.21 19.31
N GLU A 302 29.22 -7.00 19.40
CA GLU A 302 29.43 -6.31 20.69
C GLU A 302 28.17 -5.63 21.20
N LEU A 303 27.77 -5.96 22.43
CA LEU A 303 26.54 -5.43 23.04
C LEU A 303 26.51 -3.90 23.14
N SER A 304 27.65 -3.27 23.42
CA SER A 304 27.80 -1.81 23.47
C SER A 304 27.55 -1.16 22.10
N HIS A 305 28.04 -1.77 21.02
CA HIS A 305 27.87 -1.32 19.65
C HIS A 305 26.43 -1.52 19.18
N GLN A 306 25.82 -2.67 19.50
CA GLN A 306 24.41 -2.95 19.28
C GLN A 306 23.51 -1.93 20.00
N LEU A 307 23.77 -1.65 21.28
CA LEU A 307 23.02 -0.66 22.07
C LEU A 307 23.16 0.77 21.51
N SER A 308 24.38 1.18 21.13
CA SER A 308 24.63 2.48 20.50
C SER A 308 23.88 2.63 19.18
N SER A 309 23.94 1.59 18.33
CA SER A 309 23.32 1.59 17.00
C SER A 309 21.79 1.55 17.07
N LEU A 310 21.20 0.77 17.99
CA LEU A 310 19.77 0.84 18.28
C LEU A 310 19.36 2.24 18.79
N GLY A 311 20.17 2.84 19.67
CA GLY A 311 19.94 4.20 20.17
C GLY A 311 19.93 5.25 19.06
N ALA A 312 20.85 5.13 18.09
CA ALA A 312 20.92 5.99 16.91
C ALA A 312 19.76 5.75 15.91
N PHE A 313 19.24 4.53 15.81
CA PHE A 313 18.15 4.17 14.90
C PHE A 313 16.75 4.49 15.43
N PHE A 314 16.57 4.51 16.75
CA PHE A 314 15.26 4.75 17.37
C PHE A 314 14.55 6.05 16.93
N PRO A 315 15.24 7.20 16.74
CA PRO A 315 14.63 8.40 16.17
C PRO A 315 14.04 8.17 14.76
N GLU A 316 14.72 7.40 13.90
CA GLU A 316 14.27 7.13 12.54
C GLU A 316 13.00 6.29 12.50
N LEU A 317 12.92 5.24 13.32
CA LEU A 317 11.71 4.45 13.50
C LEU A 317 10.53 5.33 13.96
N LYS A 318 10.77 6.26 14.90
CA LYS A 318 9.74 7.20 15.37
C LYS A 318 9.33 8.24 14.31
N ALA A 319 10.24 8.62 13.44
CA ALA A 319 10.05 9.64 12.40
C ALA A 319 9.31 9.11 11.16
N LEU A 320 9.09 7.80 11.04
CA LEU A 320 8.24 7.23 9.98
C LEU A 320 6.84 7.86 9.98
N PRO A 321 6.34 8.36 8.83
CA PRO A 321 5.00 8.93 8.71
C PRO A 321 3.90 7.98 9.18
N LEU A 322 2.90 8.50 9.89
CA LEU A 322 1.82 7.69 10.46
C LEU A 322 1.06 6.89 9.38
N ALA A 323 0.85 7.48 8.19
CA ALA A 323 0.17 6.86 7.05
C ALA A 323 0.86 5.61 6.49
N TRP A 324 2.13 5.35 6.86
CA TRP A 324 2.86 4.15 6.42
C TRP A 324 2.58 2.97 7.34
N TRP A 325 2.20 3.22 8.60
CA TRP A 325 1.82 2.17 9.54
C TRP A 325 0.43 1.66 9.20
N CYS A 326 0.18 0.36 9.35
CA CYS A 326 -1.16 -0.20 9.14
C CYS A 326 -2.22 0.46 10.03
N ASP A 327 -1.84 0.86 11.24
CA ASP A 327 -2.65 1.66 12.17
C ASP A 327 -1.75 2.33 13.23
N ALA A 328 -2.31 3.30 13.95
CA ALA A 328 -1.60 4.04 14.99
C ALA A 328 -1.21 3.18 16.21
N ARG A 329 -1.98 2.13 16.51
CA ARG A 329 -1.74 1.26 17.66
C ARG A 329 -0.51 0.38 17.42
N ARG A 330 -0.34 -0.21 16.24
CA ARG A 330 0.88 -0.97 15.91
C ARG A 330 2.14 -0.11 15.93
N ARG A 331 2.04 1.17 15.56
CA ARG A 331 3.15 2.13 15.74
C ARG A 331 3.53 2.28 17.21
N GLU A 332 2.55 2.42 18.11
CA GLU A 332 2.80 2.50 19.55
C GLU A 332 3.36 1.20 20.13
N GLU A 333 2.81 0.05 19.74
CA GLU A 333 3.30 -1.28 20.13
C GLU A 333 4.75 -1.50 19.68
N ALA A 334 5.09 -1.17 18.42
CA ALA A 334 6.45 -1.22 17.89
C ALA A 334 7.41 -0.30 18.65
N VAL A 335 7.02 0.96 18.89
CA VAL A 335 7.84 1.94 19.63
C VAL A 335 8.05 1.50 21.08
N ASN A 336 7.05 0.89 21.73
CA ASN A 336 7.16 0.41 23.10
C ASN A 336 8.00 -0.87 23.19
N SER A 337 7.85 -1.81 22.25
CA SER A 337 8.72 -2.98 22.12
C SER A 337 10.19 -2.59 21.94
N TYR A 338 10.45 -1.58 21.10
CA TYR A 338 11.80 -1.04 20.90
C TYR A 338 12.42 -0.48 22.17
N LYS A 339 11.66 0.32 22.95
CA LYS A 339 12.12 0.84 24.25
C LYS A 339 12.45 -0.29 25.24
N GLN A 340 11.65 -1.35 25.26
CA GLN A 340 11.88 -2.51 26.15
C GLN A 340 13.19 -3.22 25.81
N VAL A 341 13.47 -3.49 24.54
CA VAL A 341 14.74 -4.11 24.11
C VAL A 341 15.93 -3.18 24.36
N LEU A 342 15.78 -1.87 24.11
CA LEU A 342 16.82 -0.89 24.40
C LEU A 342 17.15 -0.84 25.90
N LEU A 343 16.14 -0.92 26.78
CA LEU A 343 16.33 -1.00 28.22
C LEU A 343 16.99 -2.32 28.65
N GLU A 344 16.57 -3.46 28.07
CA GLU A 344 17.19 -4.77 28.31
C GLU A 344 18.70 -4.73 28.01
N TYR A 345 19.07 -4.21 26.84
CA TYR A 345 20.46 -4.10 26.40
C TYR A 345 21.25 -3.12 27.29
N ALA A 346 20.65 -2.00 27.70
CA ALA A 346 21.28 -1.06 28.63
C ALA A 346 21.50 -1.65 30.03
N MET A 347 20.61 -2.55 30.50
CA MET A 347 20.79 -3.26 31.76
C MET A 347 21.88 -4.33 31.65
N GLN A 348 21.88 -5.12 30.56
CA GLN A 348 22.91 -6.13 30.29
C GLN A 348 24.31 -5.51 30.15
N GLU A 349 24.44 -4.37 29.46
CA GLU A 349 25.73 -3.70 29.26
C GLU A 349 26.32 -3.14 30.56
N ARG A 350 25.48 -2.55 31.43
CA ARG A 350 25.88 -2.13 32.78
C ARG A 350 26.33 -3.32 33.63
N GLY A 351 25.58 -4.42 33.59
CA GLY A 351 25.94 -5.67 34.28
C GLY A 351 27.29 -6.22 33.83
N ALA A 352 27.50 -6.31 32.52
CA ALA A 352 28.75 -6.79 31.92
C ALA A 352 29.95 -5.88 32.28
N ARG A 353 29.77 -4.55 32.27
CA ARG A 353 30.80 -3.62 32.73
C ARG A 353 31.22 -3.86 34.17
N HIS A 354 30.26 -4.06 35.08
CA HIS A 354 30.57 -4.36 36.48
C HIS A 354 31.35 -5.67 36.66
N THR A 355 31.08 -6.70 35.85
CA THR A 355 31.87 -7.95 35.89
C THR A 355 33.28 -7.81 35.31
N HIS A 356 33.50 -6.93 34.32
CA HIS A 356 34.84 -6.70 33.75
C HIS A 356 35.72 -5.77 34.60
N THR A 357 35.12 -4.91 35.45
CA THR A 357 35.87 -3.99 36.33
C THR A 357 36.48 -4.63 37.59
N TRP A 358 36.40 -5.95 37.76
CA TRP A 358 36.96 -6.65 38.93
C TRP A 358 38.07 -7.66 38.57
N PRO A 359 39.27 -7.20 38.16
CA PRO A 359 40.47 -8.03 38.26
C PRO A 359 40.76 -8.23 39.75
N GLY A 360 40.57 -9.46 40.24
CA GLY A 360 40.71 -9.75 41.66
C GLY A 360 42.11 -9.43 42.18
N LEU A 361 42.17 -8.62 43.25
CA LEU A 361 43.31 -8.66 44.16
C LEU A 361 43.42 -10.10 44.69
N LYS A 362 44.44 -10.83 44.23
CA LYS A 362 44.95 -11.97 44.98
C LYS A 362 45.80 -11.42 46.12
N ALA A 363 45.35 -11.67 47.34
CA ALA A 363 46.21 -11.74 48.52
C ALA A 363 46.76 -13.18 48.63
#